data_AF-A0A9X8DP26-F1
#
_entry.id   AF-A0A9X8DP26-F1
#
_cell.length_a   1.000
_cell.length_b   1.000
_cell.length_c   1.000
_cell.angle_alpha   90.00
_cell.angle_beta   90.00
_cell.angle_gamma   90.00
#
_symmetry.space_group_name_H-M   'P 1'
#
loop_
_entity.id
_entity.type
_entity.pdbx_description
1 polymer ?
#
loop_
_entity_poly.entity_id
_entity_poly.type
_entity_poly.pdbx_seq_one_letter_code
_entity_poly.pdbx_strand_id
1 'polypeptide(L)'
;MTSYPNGFRECWGDYREEEDLEVASQQLYKHQKSLPKLPVPSLADTCALYLQTVRPLTTDAEFVATKAAVHAFLKGPLGPVLQKRLEARAASRPNSSYLAEWWNTLGYLHVRD
;
A
#
# COMPACT_ATOMS: atom_id res chain seq x y z
N MET A 1 35.52 -0.32 -3.18
CA MET A 1 34.97 1.06 -3.16
C MET A 1 33.64 1.02 -3.88
N THR A 2 32.54 1.12 -3.15
CA THR A 2 31.22 1.21 -3.78
C THR A 2 31.07 2.65 -4.27
N SER A 3 31.10 2.85 -5.59
CA SER A 3 30.84 4.16 -6.17
C SER A 3 29.38 4.49 -5.91
N TYR A 4 29.12 5.58 -5.18
CA TYR A 4 27.77 6.13 -5.12
C TYR A 4 27.37 6.60 -6.53
N PRO A 5 26.10 6.47 -6.92
CA PRO A 5 25.64 7.06 -8.16
C PRO A 5 25.82 8.59 -8.10
N ASN A 6 26.40 9.15 -9.16
CA ASN A 6 26.66 10.58 -9.29
C ASN A 6 25.56 11.25 -10.13
N GLY A 7 25.18 12.47 -9.76
CA GLY A 7 24.24 13.31 -10.51
C GLY A 7 22.90 13.52 -9.82
N PHE A 8 22.10 14.43 -10.36
CA PHE A 8 20.72 14.64 -9.93
C PHE A 8 19.83 13.51 -10.44
N ARG A 9 18.92 13.03 -9.59
CA ARG A 9 17.85 12.09 -9.96
C ARG A 9 16.51 12.70 -9.56
N GLU A 10 15.58 12.69 -10.51
CA GLU A 10 14.18 12.96 -10.20
C GLU A 10 13.57 11.73 -9.53
N CYS A 11 13.00 11.93 -8.35
CA CYS A 11 12.25 10.90 -7.63
C CYS A 11 10.78 10.98 -8.07
N TRP A 12 10.31 9.93 -8.74
CA TRP A 12 8.91 9.84 -9.18
C TRP A 12 7.97 9.23 -8.12
N GLY A 13 8.47 9.03 -6.90
CA GLY A 13 7.74 8.41 -5.80
C GLY A 13 7.78 6.88 -5.79
N ASP A 14 8.43 6.24 -6.76
CA ASP A 14 8.66 4.79 -6.80
C ASP A 14 10.11 4.42 -6.43
N TYR A 15 10.36 4.18 -5.15
CA TYR A 15 11.69 3.88 -4.62
C TYR A 15 12.34 2.59 -5.17
N ARG A 16 11.61 1.77 -5.94
CA ARG A 16 12.20 0.58 -6.58
C ARG A 16 13.26 0.95 -7.61
N GLU A 17 13.14 2.11 -8.25
CA GLU A 17 14.13 2.61 -9.21
C GLU A 17 15.40 3.15 -8.54
N GLU A 18 15.40 3.22 -7.21
CA GLU A 18 16.45 3.81 -6.38
C GLU A 18 17.14 2.75 -5.48
N GLU A 19 16.94 1.45 -5.73
CA GLU A 19 17.57 0.37 -4.95
C GLU A 19 19.11 0.48 -4.93
N ASP A 20 19.71 1.06 -5.98
CA ASP A 20 21.15 1.30 -6.07
C ASP A 20 21.68 2.31 -5.05
N LEU A 21 20.81 3.15 -4.47
CA LEU A 21 21.15 4.07 -3.38
C LEU A 21 21.32 3.34 -2.03
N GLU A 22 20.69 2.17 -1.87
CA GLU A 22 20.66 1.39 -0.63
C GLU A 22 21.78 0.34 -0.59
N VAL A 23 23.03 0.80 -0.50
CA VAL A 23 24.21 -0.07 -0.51
C VAL A 23 24.26 -0.98 0.72
N ALA A 24 23.91 -2.26 0.56
CA ALA A 24 23.79 -3.24 1.64
C ALA A 24 25.07 -3.45 2.49
N SER A 25 26.27 -3.17 1.94
CA SER A 25 27.52 -3.25 2.71
C SER A 25 27.70 -2.11 3.72
N GLN A 26 26.89 -1.05 3.64
CA GLN A 26 26.94 0.08 4.56
C GLN A 26 26.08 -0.20 5.79
N GLN A 27 26.58 0.21 6.95
CA GLN A 27 25.91 0.03 8.23
C GLN A 27 24.48 0.59 8.25
N LEU A 28 24.21 1.65 7.47
CA LEU A 28 22.88 2.27 7.34
C LEU A 28 21.85 1.34 6.68
N TYR A 29 22.25 0.59 5.64
CA TYR A 29 21.34 -0.20 4.81
C TYR A 29 21.43 -1.71 5.03
N LYS A 30 22.35 -2.19 5.88
CA LYS A 30 22.62 -3.63 6.09
C LYS A 30 21.39 -4.49 6.43
N HIS A 31 20.33 -3.90 6.98
CA HIS A 31 19.10 -4.60 7.35
C HIS A 31 17.94 -4.39 6.38
N GLN A 32 18.08 -3.49 5.41
CA GLN A 32 17.00 -3.06 4.52
C GLN A 32 16.43 -4.23 3.71
N LYS A 33 17.30 -5.12 3.22
CA LYS A 33 16.91 -6.34 2.48
C LYS A 33 16.32 -7.45 3.36
N SER A 34 16.42 -7.32 4.68
CA SER A 34 15.89 -8.31 5.65
C SER A 34 14.56 -7.89 6.27
N LEU A 35 14.04 -6.70 5.93
CA LEU A 35 12.78 -6.23 6.46
C LEU A 35 11.61 -7.12 5.99
N PRO A 36 10.64 -7.38 6.87
CA PRO A 36 9.43 -8.09 6.47
C PRO A 36 8.64 -7.24 5.47
N LYS A 37 7.99 -7.91 4.52
CA LYS A 37 7.10 -7.26 3.56
C LYS A 37 5.85 -6.74 4.27
N LEU A 38 5.33 -5.60 3.80
CA LEU A 38 4.03 -5.11 4.23
C LEU A 38 2.95 -6.11 3.80
N PRO A 39 2.21 -6.75 4.75
CA PRO A 39 1.19 -7.72 4.40
C PRO A 39 -0.02 -7.02 3.79
N VAL A 40 -0.72 -7.72 2.89
CA VAL A 40 -2.06 -7.33 2.44
C VAL A 40 -3.06 -7.99 3.39
N PRO A 41 -3.84 -7.24 4.18
CA PRO A 41 -4.87 -7.81 5.05
C PRO A 41 -5.94 -8.55 4.23
N SER A 42 -6.65 -9.48 4.87
CA SER A 42 -7.77 -10.14 4.20
C SER A 42 -8.90 -9.14 3.95
N LEU A 43 -9.60 -9.30 2.82
CA LEU A 43 -10.73 -8.45 2.48
C LEU A 43 -11.81 -8.46 3.58
N ALA A 44 -12.03 -9.62 4.21
CA ALA A 44 -13.00 -9.77 5.29
C ALA A 44 -12.60 -8.99 6.54
N ASP A 45 -11.34 -9.07 6.96
CA ASP A 45 -10.85 -8.34 8.14
C ASP A 45 -10.88 -6.82 7.90
N THR A 46 -10.50 -6.37 6.71
CA THR A 46 -10.59 -4.96 6.32
C THR A 46 -12.04 -4.46 6.35
N CYS A 47 -12.98 -5.21 5.77
CA CYS A 47 -14.40 -4.85 5.81
C CYS A 47 -14.96 -4.82 7.23
N ALA A 48 -14.57 -5.78 8.09
CA ALA A 48 -15.01 -5.83 9.47
C ALA A 48 -14.50 -4.63 10.28
N LEU A 49 -13.20 -4.32 10.17
CA LEU A 49 -12.59 -3.17 10.83
C LEU A 49 -13.21 -1.86 10.33
N TYR A 50 -13.43 -1.72 9.03
CA TYR A 50 -14.09 -0.54 8.46
C TYR A 50 -15.48 -0.28 9.08
N LEU A 51 -16.31 -1.32 9.22
CA LEU A 51 -17.62 -1.17 9.86
C LEU A 51 -17.51 -0.75 11.34
N GLN A 52 -16.50 -1.23 12.07
CA GLN A 52 -16.26 -0.79 13.44
C GLN A 52 -15.85 0.68 13.51
N THR A 53 -15.00 1.14 12.59
CA THR A 53 -14.48 2.52 12.59
C THR A 53 -15.50 3.55 12.12
N VAL A 54 -16.39 3.19 11.18
CA VAL A 54 -17.43 4.14 10.71
C VAL A 54 -18.65 4.22 11.62
N ARG A 55 -18.87 3.24 12.50
CA ARG A 55 -20.04 3.22 13.38
C ARG A 55 -20.23 4.50 14.20
N PRO A 56 -19.20 5.05 14.89
CA PRO A 56 -19.37 6.28 15.66
C PRO A 56 -19.51 7.55 14.79
N LEU A 57 -19.25 7.46 13.48
CA LEU A 57 -19.28 8.59 12.55
C LEU A 57 -20.59 8.66 11.75
N THR A 58 -21.51 7.73 11.99
CA THR A 58 -22.72 7.55 11.18
C THR A 58 -23.97 7.45 12.04
N THR A 59 -25.08 8.00 11.54
CA THR A 59 -26.42 7.71 12.06
C THR A 59 -26.79 6.25 11.80
N ASP A 60 -27.84 5.75 12.47
CA ASP A 60 -28.27 4.36 12.30
C ASP A 60 -28.69 4.05 10.85
N ALA A 61 -29.36 4.99 10.17
CA ALA A 61 -29.77 4.83 8.78
C ALA A 61 -28.55 4.76 7.83
N GLU A 62 -27.58 5.66 8.02
CA GLU A 62 -26.32 5.66 7.24
C GLU A 62 -25.49 4.39 7.50
N PHE A 63 -25.45 3.92 8.75
CA PHE A 63 -24.73 2.70 9.10
C PHE A 63 -25.38 1.46 8.46
N VAL A 64 -26.71 1.38 8.43
CA VAL A 64 -27.43 0.29 7.73
C VAL A 64 -27.11 0.28 6.24
N ALA A 65 -27.13 1.45 5.59
CA ALA A 65 -26.76 1.58 4.18
C ALA A 65 -25.29 1.19 3.94
N THR A 66 -24.39 1.66 4.81
CA THR A 66 -22.95 1.34 4.74
C THR A 66 -22.70 -0.16 4.90
N LYS A 67 -23.38 -0.81 5.86
CA LYS A 67 -23.29 -2.25 6.07
C LYS A 67 -23.78 -3.01 4.83
N ALA A 68 -24.89 -2.61 4.21
CA ALA A 68 -25.36 -3.23 2.98
C ALA A 68 -24.33 -3.12 1.85
N ALA A 69 -23.72 -1.94 1.66
CA ALA A 69 -22.68 -1.71 0.67
C ALA A 69 -21.42 -2.57 0.91
N VAL A 70 -20.94 -2.63 2.15
CA VAL A 70 -19.78 -3.47 2.53
C VAL A 70 -20.06 -4.95 2.31
N HIS A 71 -21.25 -5.43 2.68
CA HIS A 71 -21.65 -6.81 2.43
C HIS A 71 -21.75 -7.12 0.94
N ALA A 72 -22.27 -6.20 0.12
CA ALA A 72 -22.32 -6.34 -1.33
C ALA A 72 -20.91 -6.35 -1.96
N PHE A 73 -19.99 -5.52 -1.45
CA PHE A 73 -18.60 -5.51 -1.90
C PHE A 73 -17.87 -6.82 -1.56
N LEU A 74 -18.05 -7.32 -0.33
CA LEU A 74 -17.42 -8.54 0.16
C LEU A 74 -17.94 -9.81 -0.55
N LYS A 75 -19.25 -9.91 -0.77
CA LYS A 75 -19.89 -11.09 -1.40
C LYS A 75 -20.01 -11.00 -2.92
N GLY A 76 -19.99 -9.79 -3.46
CA GLY A 76 -20.06 -9.54 -4.90
C GLY A 76 -18.75 -9.89 -5.61
N PRO A 77 -18.73 -9.90 -6.95
CA PRO A 77 -17.56 -10.28 -7.73
C PRO A 77 -16.43 -9.24 -7.65
N LEU A 78 -16.74 -7.97 -7.40
CA LEU A 78 -15.78 -6.89 -7.51
C LEU A 78 -14.73 -6.91 -6.39
N GLY A 79 -15.13 -7.06 -5.13
CA GLY A 79 -14.21 -7.07 -3.99
C GLY A 79 -13.10 -8.13 -4.10
N PRO A 80 -13.44 -9.43 -4.29
CA PRO A 80 -12.45 -10.48 -4.47
C PRO A 80 -11.55 -10.28 -5.69
N VAL A 81 -12.06 -9.74 -6.79
CA VAL A 81 -11.26 -9.42 -7.99
C VAL A 81 -10.23 -8.34 -7.67
N LEU A 82 -10.63 -7.27 -6.97
CA LEU A 82 -9.73 -6.20 -6.58
C LEU A 82 -8.70 -6.66 -5.54
N GLN A 83 -9.11 -7.46 -4.56
CA GLN A 83 -8.21 -8.08 -3.58
C GLN A 83 -7.14 -8.93 -4.28
N LYS A 84 -7.52 -9.79 -5.22
CA LYS A 84 -6.57 -10.62 -5.98
C LYS A 84 -5.58 -9.77 -6.78
N ARG A 85 -6.04 -8.65 -7.36
CA ARG A 85 -5.15 -7.70 -8.06
C ARG A 85 -4.18 -7.01 -7.10
N LEU A 86 -4.63 -6.66 -5.89
CA LEU A 86 -3.79 -6.08 -4.85
C LEU A 86 -2.72 -7.06 -4.37
N GLU A 87 -3.09 -8.32 -4.13
CA GLU A 87 -2.16 -9.39 -3.77
C GLU A 87 -1.14 -9.67 -4.88
N ALA A 88 -1.58 -9.72 -6.15
CA ALA A 88 -0.69 -9.85 -7.30
C ALA A 88 0.28 -8.66 -7.40
N ARG A 89 -0.20 -7.43 -7.16
CA ARG A 89 0.67 -6.24 -7.09
C ARG A 89 1.70 -6.37 -5.98
N ALA A 90 1.31 -6.81 -4.78
CA ALA A 90 2.24 -7.03 -3.68
C ALA A 90 3.29 -8.11 -4.01
N ALA A 91 2.88 -9.21 -4.64
CA ALA A 91 3.80 -10.25 -5.08
C ALA A 91 4.81 -9.75 -6.13
N SER A 92 4.38 -8.87 -7.05
CA SER A 92 5.24 -8.27 -8.09
C SER A 92 6.27 -7.26 -7.55
N ARG A 93 6.22 -6.92 -6.26
CA ARG A 93 7.08 -5.92 -5.60
C ARG A 93 7.90 -6.56 -4.48
N PRO A 94 8.89 -7.41 -4.81
CA PRO A 94 9.64 -8.16 -3.81
C PRO A 94 10.53 -7.27 -2.93
N ASN A 95 11.01 -6.15 -3.45
CA ASN A 95 11.96 -5.25 -2.80
C ASN A 95 11.31 -3.92 -2.35
N SER A 96 9.98 -3.87 -2.24
CA SER A 96 9.26 -2.66 -1.83
C SER A 96 7.88 -2.99 -1.28
N SER A 97 7.20 -2.00 -0.71
CA SER A 97 5.80 -2.09 -0.31
C SER A 97 4.88 -1.98 -1.53
N TYR A 98 3.76 -2.70 -1.53
CA TYR A 98 2.72 -2.55 -2.55
C TYR A 98 2.07 -1.15 -2.55
N LEU A 99 2.21 -0.44 -1.42
CA LEU A 99 1.57 0.85 -1.15
C LEU A 99 2.49 2.05 -1.42
N ALA A 100 3.82 1.91 -1.29
CA ALA A 100 4.74 3.06 -1.25
C ALA A 100 4.58 4.01 -2.45
N GLU A 101 4.64 3.49 -3.68
CA GLU A 101 4.44 4.29 -4.90
C GLU A 101 3.08 4.99 -4.90
N TRP A 102 2.00 4.29 -4.57
CA TRP A 102 0.66 4.87 -4.55
C TRP A 102 0.52 5.96 -3.49
N TRP A 103 1.10 5.74 -2.31
CA TRP A 103 1.06 6.73 -1.23
C TRP A 103 1.80 8.01 -1.62
N ASN A 104 3.01 7.87 -2.16
CA ASN A 104 3.81 9.01 -2.61
C ASN A 104 3.13 9.77 -3.76
N THR A 105 2.68 9.04 -4.78
CA THR A 105 2.12 9.67 -5.99
C THR A 105 0.73 10.23 -5.73
N LEU A 106 -0.22 9.41 -5.27
CA LEU A 106 -1.62 9.82 -5.11
C LEU A 106 -1.84 10.67 -3.86
N GLY A 107 -1.07 10.46 -2.80
CA GLY A 107 -1.21 11.18 -1.54
C GLY A 107 -0.48 12.52 -1.50
N TYR A 108 0.57 12.71 -2.31
CA TYR A 108 1.39 13.92 -2.28
C TYR A 108 1.72 14.47 -3.67
N LEU A 109 2.43 13.71 -4.51
CA LEU A 109 3.04 14.27 -5.74
C LEU A 109 2.01 14.67 -6.82
N HIS A 110 0.82 14.08 -6.81
CA HIS A 110 -0.27 14.41 -7.73
C HIS A 110 -1.26 15.44 -7.15
N VAL A 111 -1.24 15.71 -5.85
CA VAL A 111 -2.13 16.67 -5.20
C VAL A 111 -1.80 18.09 -5.69
N ARG A 112 -2.83 18.92 -5.93
CA ARG A 112 -2.70 20.28 -6.49
C ARG A 112 -3.32 21.37 -5.61
N ASP A 113 -3.62 21.00 -4.38
CA ASP A 113 -4.17 21.90 -3.36
C ASP A 113 -3.17 23.00 -2.97
#